data_AF-A0A7W1N705-F1
#
_entry.id   AF-A0A7W1N705-F1
#
_cell.length_a   1.000
_cell.length_b   1.000
_cell.length_c   1.000
_cell.angle_alpha   90.00
_cell.angle_beta   90.00
_cell.angle_gamma   90.00
#
_symmetry.space_group_name_H-M   'P 1'
#
loop_
_entity.id
_entity.type
_entity.pdbx_description
1 polymer ?
#
loop_
_entity_poly.entity_id
_entity_poly.type
_entity_poly.pdbx_seq_one_letter_code
_entity_poly.pdbx_strand_id
1 'polypeptide(L)'
;MPSFSLDLVEHHGLTHVIDKGLGPRGWEDVLEVAGDHISIVKLGWGTSFVTQNLERKLQVLRDKPVVFGGTLFEAVYAKDKLEEYKRWLTELGLTHVEISDGTVDIPRERKLELIADFARDFTVLS
;
A
#
# COMPACT_ATOMS: atom_id res chain seq x y z
N MET A 1 4.54 -4.67 -30.68
CA MET A 1 3.66 -5.71 -31.25
C MET A 1 2.57 -5.03 -32.05
N PRO A 2 2.04 -5.62 -33.14
CA PRO A 2 0.80 -5.14 -33.71
C PRO A 2 -0.29 -5.23 -32.64
N SER A 3 -0.93 -4.11 -32.33
CA SER A 3 -2.03 -4.02 -31.37
C SER A 3 -3.19 -3.24 -32.00
N PHE A 4 -4.38 -3.43 -31.45
CA PHE A 4 -5.56 -2.62 -31.77
C PHE A 4 -5.89 -1.76 -30.54
N SER A 5 -6.35 -0.53 -30.79
CA SER A 5 -6.83 0.35 -29.72
C SER A 5 -8.14 -0.20 -29.18
N LEU A 6 -8.32 -0.15 -27.85
CA LEU A 6 -9.61 -0.37 -27.20
C LEU A 6 -10.42 0.95 -27.09
N ASP A 7 -9.88 2.06 -27.56
CA ASP A 7 -10.45 3.41 -27.44
C ASP A 7 -10.89 3.75 -26.01
N LEU A 8 -10.12 3.23 -25.04
CA LEU A 8 -10.29 3.56 -23.64
C LEU A 8 -9.91 5.03 -23.46
N VAL A 9 -10.90 5.83 -23.09
CA VAL A 9 -10.66 7.23 -22.75
C VAL A 9 -9.81 7.27 -21.48
N GLU A 10 -8.75 8.09 -21.46
CA GLU A 10 -7.97 8.40 -20.26
C GLU A 10 -8.84 9.12 -19.22
N HIS A 11 -9.73 8.40 -18.55
CA HIS A 11 -10.51 8.91 -17.44
C HIS A 11 -10.11 8.13 -16.18
N HIS A 12 -9.22 8.73 -15.39
CA HIS A 12 -9.10 8.62 -13.91
C HIS A 12 -9.13 7.22 -13.24
N GLY A 13 -9.05 6.11 -13.98
CA GLY A 13 -9.08 4.76 -13.44
C GLY A 13 -7.75 4.42 -12.78
N LEU A 14 -7.72 4.36 -11.45
CA LEU A 14 -6.57 3.86 -10.72
C LEU A 14 -6.61 2.33 -10.66
N THR A 15 -5.53 1.68 -11.07
CA THR A 15 -5.34 0.25 -10.87
C THR A 15 -4.62 0.02 -9.55
N HIS A 16 -5.37 -0.49 -8.56
CA HIS A 16 -4.84 -0.88 -7.27
C HIS A 16 -4.57 -2.39 -7.25
N VAL A 17 -3.30 -2.79 -7.33
CA VAL A 17 -2.90 -4.21 -7.34
C VAL A 17 -2.59 -4.69 -5.92
N ILE A 18 -3.09 -5.87 -5.56
CA ILE A 18 -2.76 -6.53 -4.30
C ILE A 18 -1.61 -7.54 -4.49
N ASP A 19 -0.52 -7.33 -3.75
CA ASP A 19 0.52 -8.33 -3.51
C ASP A 19 0.12 -9.23 -2.33
N LYS A 20 0.12 -10.55 -2.54
CA LYS A 20 -0.15 -11.54 -1.48
C LYS A 20 1.11 -12.25 -0.98
N GLY A 21 2.30 -11.87 -1.46
CA GLY A 21 3.58 -12.49 -1.08
C GLY A 21 4.56 -12.74 -2.24
N LEU A 22 4.45 -12.03 -3.38
CA LEU A 22 5.42 -12.13 -4.47
C LEU A 22 6.81 -11.70 -4.01
N GLY A 23 7.85 -12.36 -4.50
CA GLY A 23 9.23 -11.92 -4.28
C GLY A 23 9.60 -10.72 -5.17
N PRO A 24 10.73 -10.03 -4.89
CA PRO A 24 11.19 -8.91 -5.71
C PRO A 24 11.31 -9.22 -7.21
N ARG A 25 11.82 -10.40 -7.58
CA ARG A 25 11.95 -10.81 -8.99
C ARG A 25 10.59 -11.00 -9.69
N GLY A 26 9.57 -11.44 -8.95
CA GLY A 26 8.23 -11.54 -9.49
C GLY A 26 7.63 -10.16 -9.76
N TRP A 27 7.98 -9.16 -8.94
CA TRP A 27 7.60 -7.78 -9.21
C TRP A 27 8.38 -7.15 -10.36
N GLU A 28 9.66 -7.47 -10.52
CA GLU A 28 10.44 -7.04 -11.70
C GLU A 28 9.76 -7.51 -12.99
N ASP A 29 9.35 -8.78 -13.06
CA ASP A 29 8.62 -9.36 -14.20
C ASP A 29 7.25 -8.71 -14.43
N VAL A 30 6.46 -8.49 -13.37
CA VAL A 30 5.14 -7.83 -13.46
C VAL A 30 5.28 -6.38 -13.96
N LEU A 31 6.28 -5.65 -13.47
CA LEU A 31 6.50 -4.25 -13.87
C LEU A 31 7.00 -4.16 -15.32
N GLU A 32 7.83 -5.10 -15.77
CA GLU A 32 8.28 -5.17 -17.17
C GLU A 32 7.11 -5.34 -18.14
N VAL A 33 6.12 -6.16 -17.77
CA VAL A 33 4.99 -6.50 -18.68
C VAL A 33 3.82 -5.53 -18.56
N ALA A 34 3.49 -5.06 -17.36
CA ALA A 34 2.26 -4.32 -17.09
C ALA A 34 2.45 -3.10 -16.18
N GLY A 35 3.69 -2.67 -15.93
CA GLY A 35 4.00 -1.59 -14.99
C GLY A 35 3.26 -0.29 -15.27
N ASP A 36 3.10 0.10 -16.53
CA ASP A 36 2.41 1.33 -16.94
C ASP A 36 0.90 1.34 -16.60
N HIS A 37 0.32 0.16 -16.38
CA HIS A 37 -1.09 -0.01 -16.03
C HIS A 37 -1.34 -0.16 -14.52
N ILE A 38 -0.28 -0.14 -13.70
CA ILE A 38 -0.37 -0.26 -12.24
C ILE A 38 -0.19 1.11 -11.61
N SER A 39 -1.18 1.57 -10.85
CA SER A 39 -1.16 2.89 -10.21
C SER A 39 -0.65 2.83 -8.78
N ILE A 40 -1.03 1.80 -8.02
CA ILE A 40 -0.66 1.63 -6.61
C ILE A 40 -0.60 0.14 -6.26
N VAL A 41 0.33 -0.23 -5.39
CA VAL A 41 0.51 -1.60 -4.91
C VAL A 41 0.19 -1.69 -3.42
N LYS A 42 -0.74 -2.56 -3.05
CA LYS A 42 -0.94 -2.96 -1.66
C LYS A 42 -0.16 -4.22 -1.35
N LEU A 43 0.72 -4.17 -0.35
CA LEU A 43 1.21 -5.37 0.32
C LEU A 43 0.13 -5.87 1.26
N GLY A 44 -0.59 -6.91 0.84
CA GLY A 44 -1.85 -7.31 1.45
C GLY A 44 -1.74 -7.63 2.93
N TRP A 45 -2.76 -7.23 3.69
CA TRP A 45 -2.91 -7.56 5.11
C TRP A 45 -1.63 -7.23 5.91
N GLY A 46 -1.07 -8.20 6.64
CA GLY A 46 0.22 -8.11 7.34
C GLY A 46 1.42 -8.67 6.58
N THR A 47 1.34 -8.89 5.26
CA THR A 47 2.43 -9.54 4.51
C THR A 47 3.72 -8.72 4.55
N SER A 48 3.65 -7.39 4.58
CA SER A 48 4.83 -6.52 4.71
C SER A 48 5.62 -6.83 5.98
N PHE A 49 4.95 -7.09 7.10
CA PHE A 49 5.57 -7.35 8.40
C PHE A 49 6.36 -8.68 8.44
N VAL A 50 6.00 -9.65 7.59
CA VAL A 50 6.67 -10.97 7.53
C VAL A 50 7.56 -11.15 6.30
N THR A 51 7.63 -10.17 5.40
CA THR A 51 8.47 -10.21 4.20
C THR A 51 9.94 -9.95 4.58
N GLN A 52 10.76 -10.99 4.63
CA GLN A 52 12.18 -10.91 5.05
C GLN A 52 13.04 -9.96 4.18
N ASN A 53 12.69 -9.79 2.91
CA ASN A 53 13.39 -8.93 1.95
C ASN A 53 12.53 -7.72 1.53
N LEU A 54 11.78 -7.15 2.48
CA LEU A 54 10.85 -6.04 2.25
C LEU A 54 11.54 -4.84 1.59
N GLU A 55 12.70 -4.40 2.08
CA GLU A 55 13.43 -3.26 1.50
C GLU A 55 13.77 -3.47 0.03
N ARG A 56 14.24 -4.67 -0.34
CA ARG A 56 14.52 -4.99 -1.75
C ARG A 56 13.24 -4.97 -2.59
N LYS A 57 12.11 -5.44 -2.05
CA LYS A 57 10.82 -5.36 -2.74
C LYS A 57 10.40 -3.90 -2.95
N LEU A 58 10.52 -3.05 -1.92
CA LEU A 58 10.20 -1.63 -2.02
C LEU A 58 11.11 -0.89 -3.00
N GLN A 59 12.39 -1.26 -3.10
CA GLN A 59 13.30 -0.72 -4.12
C GLN A 59 12.85 -1.06 -5.54
N VAL A 60 12.36 -2.29 -5.78
CA VAL A 60 11.78 -2.68 -7.08
C VAL A 60 10.52 -1.86 -7.38
N LEU A 61 9.69 -1.62 -6.37
CA LEU A 61 8.44 -0.88 -6.47
C LEU A 61 8.60 0.65 -6.33
N ARG A 62 9.81 1.20 -6.28
CA ARG A 62 10.08 2.60 -5.88
C ARG A 62 9.36 3.66 -6.72
N ASP A 63 9.05 3.33 -7.97
CA ASP A 63 8.37 4.22 -8.92
C ASP A 63 6.84 4.10 -8.83
N LYS A 64 6.33 3.35 -7.85
CA LYS A 64 4.90 3.16 -7.55
C LYS A 64 4.61 3.51 -6.09
N PRO A 65 3.48 4.20 -5.81
CA PRO A 65 2.90 4.23 -4.48
C PRO A 65 2.72 2.81 -3.92
N VAL A 66 3.14 2.60 -2.68
CA VAL A 66 2.94 1.36 -1.94
C VAL A 66 2.18 1.65 -0.65
N VAL A 67 1.19 0.82 -0.34
CA VAL A 67 0.54 0.78 0.98
C VAL A 67 0.72 -0.60 1.60
N PHE A 68 0.82 -0.65 2.92
CA PHE A 68 0.60 -1.89 3.65
C PHE A 68 -0.89 -2.07 3.90
N GLY A 69 -1.38 -3.31 3.92
CA GLY A 69 -2.80 -3.56 4.07
C GLY A 69 -3.36 -3.05 5.38
N GLY A 70 -4.58 -2.54 5.35
CA GLY A 70 -5.22 -1.94 6.52
C GLY A 70 -5.39 -2.90 7.70
N THR A 71 -5.45 -4.21 7.48
CA THR A 71 -5.44 -5.19 8.58
C THR A 71 -4.14 -5.15 9.41
N LEU A 72 -3.00 -4.79 8.81
CA LEU A 72 -1.78 -4.55 9.59
C LEU A 72 -1.94 -3.29 10.46
N PHE A 73 -2.51 -2.22 9.90
CA PHE A 73 -2.83 -1.02 10.68
C PHE A 73 -3.77 -1.35 11.85
N GLU A 74 -4.80 -2.16 11.64
CA GLU A 74 -5.72 -2.60 12.68
C GLU A 74 -5.02 -3.42 13.77
N ALA A 75 -4.10 -4.30 13.40
CA ALA A 75 -3.28 -5.03 14.36
C ALA A 75 -2.35 -4.10 15.16
N VAL A 76 -1.75 -3.10 14.52
CA VAL A 76 -0.94 -2.05 15.17
C VAL A 76 -1.77 -1.23 16.14
N TYR A 77 -2.98 -0.81 15.72
CA TYR A 77 -3.93 -0.07 16.55
C TYR A 77 -4.31 -0.88 17.78
N ALA A 78 -4.69 -2.14 17.63
CA ALA A 78 -5.06 -3.03 18.72
C ALA A 78 -3.91 -3.34 19.71
N LYS A 79 -2.66 -3.04 19.32
CA LYS A 79 -1.46 -3.22 20.15
C LYS A 79 -0.89 -1.92 20.71
N ASP A 80 -1.54 -0.78 20.45
CA ASP A 80 -1.06 0.55 20.86
C ASP A 80 0.36 0.85 20.34
N LYS A 81 0.58 0.61 19.04
CA LYS A 81 1.89 0.74 18.36
C LYS A 81 1.92 1.74 17.20
N LEU A 82 1.00 2.70 17.19
CA LEU A 82 0.82 3.63 16.07
C LEU A 82 2.06 4.51 15.82
N GLU A 83 2.74 4.95 16.87
CA GLU A 83 3.93 5.80 16.75
C GLU A 83 5.11 5.02 16.16
N GLU A 84 5.34 3.79 16.60
CA GLU A 84 6.35 2.92 16.01
C GLU A 84 6.02 2.57 14.56
N TYR A 85 4.74 2.38 14.24
CA TYR A 85 4.29 2.14 12.88
C TYR A 85 4.54 3.35 11.97
N LYS A 86 4.15 4.56 12.39
CA LYS A 86 4.44 5.80 11.65
C LYS A 86 5.93 5.97 11.38
N ARG A 87 6.77 5.79 12.41
CA ARG A 87 8.22 5.86 12.26
C ARG A 87 8.74 4.84 11.24
N TRP A 88 8.27 3.59 11.33
CA TRP A 88 8.67 2.54 10.40
C TRP A 88 8.27 2.83 8.95
N LEU A 89 7.05 3.35 8.71
CA LEU A 89 6.63 3.79 7.38
C LEU A 89 7.55 4.88 6.82
N THR A 90 7.89 5.86 7.64
CA THR A 90 8.80 6.96 7.26
C THR A 90 10.22 6.46 6.98
N GLU A 91 10.77 5.58 7.80
CA GLU A 91 12.10 4.98 7.60
C GLU A 91 12.17 4.16 6.30
N LEU A 92 11.06 3.51 5.91
CA LEU A 92 10.93 2.79 4.65
C LEU A 92 10.63 3.69 3.44
N GLY A 93 10.42 4.99 3.67
CA GLY A 93 10.13 5.96 2.62
C GLY A 93 8.74 5.81 1.99
N LEU A 94 7.76 5.24 2.69
CA LEU A 94 6.40 5.17 2.17
C LEU A 94 5.74 6.54 2.18
N THR A 95 4.98 6.82 1.13
CA THR A 95 4.22 8.08 0.96
C THR A 95 2.73 7.89 1.12
N HIS A 96 2.26 6.64 1.18
CA HIS A 96 0.85 6.27 1.28
C HIS A 96 0.63 5.30 2.43
N VAL A 97 -0.57 5.33 3.02
CA VAL A 97 -0.99 4.41 4.09
C VAL A 97 -2.45 4.00 3.90
N GLU A 98 -2.77 2.74 4.22
CA GLU A 98 -4.15 2.26 4.30
C GLU A 98 -4.62 2.23 5.76
N ILE A 99 -5.76 2.85 6.06
CA ILE A 99 -6.41 2.86 7.39
C ILE A 99 -7.78 2.21 7.26
N SER A 100 -7.95 1.04 7.87
CA SER A 100 -9.23 0.31 7.90
C SER A 100 -9.68 -0.01 9.32
N ASP A 101 -10.93 -0.46 9.42
CA ASP A 101 -11.66 -0.87 10.62
C ASP A 101 -12.53 -2.10 10.30
N GLY A 102 -12.03 -2.99 9.42
CA GLY A 102 -12.81 -4.13 8.91
C GLY A 102 -12.76 -5.38 9.78
N THR A 103 -11.78 -5.48 10.68
CA THR A 103 -11.52 -6.60 11.59
C THR A 103 -11.59 -6.18 13.06
N VAL A 104 -11.05 -5.01 13.38
CA VAL A 104 -11.06 -4.39 14.71
C VAL A 104 -12.09 -3.26 14.70
N ASP A 105 -12.97 -3.24 15.70
CA ASP A 105 -13.94 -2.17 15.86
C ASP A 105 -13.24 -0.88 16.33
N ILE A 106 -13.15 0.09 15.43
CA ILE A 106 -12.61 1.43 15.69
C ILE A 106 -13.79 2.41 15.62
N PRO A 107 -14.12 3.12 16.71
CA PRO A 107 -15.17 4.13 16.67
C PRO A 107 -14.96 5.13 15.54
N ARG A 108 -16.02 5.47 14.81
CA ARG A 108 -15.95 6.35 13.62
C ARG A 108 -15.18 7.64 13.88
N GLU A 109 -15.45 8.30 15.00
CA GLU A 109 -14.76 9.54 15.41
C GLU A 109 -13.25 9.30 15.57
N ARG A 110 -12.88 8.20 16.22
CA ARG A 110 -11.48 7.80 16.38
C ARG A 110 -10.82 7.48 15.04
N LYS A 111 -11.52 6.80 14.11
CA LYS A 111 -11.00 6.56 12.75
C LYS A 111 -10.74 7.87 12.02
N LEU A 112 -11.64 8.86 12.11
CA LEU A 112 -11.46 10.18 11.49
C LEU A 112 -10.27 10.95 12.09
N GLU A 113 -10.06 10.87 13.41
CA GLU A 113 -8.87 11.43 14.06
C GLU A 113 -7.58 10.81 13.53
N LEU A 114 -7.55 9.47 13.42
CA LEU A 114 -6.40 8.73 12.89
C LEU A 114 -6.13 9.09 11.42
N ILE A 115 -7.17 9.19 10.59
CA ILE A 115 -7.03 9.64 9.20
C ILE A 115 -6.43 11.05 9.16
N ALA A 116 -6.97 12.00 9.93
CA ALA A 116 -6.49 13.37 9.94
C ALA A 116 -5.04 13.48 10.44
N ASP A 117 -4.64 12.65 11.40
CA ASP A 117 -3.30 12.61 11.95
C ASP A 117 -2.28 11.97 11.01
N PHE A 118 -2.62 10.88 10.31
CA PHE A 118 -1.75 10.27 9.30
C PHE A 118 -1.69 11.11 8.00
N ALA A 119 -2.76 11.82 7.65
CA ALA A 119 -2.81 12.68 6.47
C ALA A 119 -1.83 13.88 6.52
N ARG A 120 -1.21 14.14 7.67
CA ARG A 120 -0.14 15.15 7.81
C ARG A 120 1.14 14.74 7.09
N ASP A 121 1.42 13.44 7.04
CA ASP A 121 2.68 12.88 6.54
C ASP A 121 2.48 11.98 5.31
N PHE A 122 1.29 11.38 5.14
CA PHE A 122 1.00 10.39 4.11
C PHE A 122 -0.28 10.71 3.32
N THR A 123 -0.38 10.18 2.10
CA THR A 123 -1.68 10.05 1.42
C THR A 123 -2.45 8.86 2.00
N VAL A 124 -3.62 9.12 2.57
CA VAL A 124 -4.42 8.09 3.27
C VAL A 124 -5.46 7.48 2.34
N LEU A 125 -5.50 6.15 2.28
CA LEU A 125 -6.58 5.33 1.72
C LEU A 125 -7.38 4.75 2.88
N SER A 126 -8.71 4.91 2.91
CA SER A 126 -9.52 4.52 4.08
C SER A 126 -10.91 3.99 3.78
#